data_AF-A0A931U4U9-F1
#
_entry.id   AF-A0A931U4U9-F1
#
_cell.length_a   1.000
_cell.length_b   1.000
_cell.length_c   1.000
_cell.angle_alpha   90.00
_cell.angle_beta   90.00
_cell.angle_gamma   90.00
#
_symmetry.space_group_name_H-M   'P 1'
#
loop_
_entity.id
_entity.type
_entity.pdbx_description
1 polymer ?
#
loop_
_entity_poly.entity_id
_entity_poly.type
_entity_poly.pdbx_seq_one_letter_code
_entity_poly.pdbx_strand_id
1 'polypeptide(L)'
;MRRQCVEDFVTSPEAHPAFAALVARQVVECWELLGRPAPLAVVELGGGRGRFAADLWAAMEAERASLAAALRYVLVDPSPGPEVARVQRRRRLPVQVEVGCVLANEVFDALPAHVVQCTGGHLREVYVVERGGRL
;
A
#
# COMPACT_ATOMS: atom_id res chain seq x y z
N MET A 1 9.77 -32.33 7.28
CA MET A 1 8.83 -31.18 7.37
C MET A 1 9.60 -29.95 7.80
N ARG A 2 9.95 -29.06 6.87
CA ARG A 2 10.47 -27.73 7.22
C ARG A 2 9.28 -26.90 7.70
N ARG A 3 9.29 -26.46 8.96
CA ARG A 3 8.33 -25.48 9.45
C ARG A 3 8.56 -24.22 8.62
N GLN A 4 7.55 -23.83 7.85
CA GLN A 4 7.51 -22.54 7.18
C GLN A 4 7.27 -21.52 8.29
N CYS A 5 8.34 -20.85 8.72
CA CYS A 5 8.25 -19.66 9.57
C CYS A 5 7.80 -18.52 8.64
N VAL A 6 6.52 -18.15 8.71
CA VAL A 6 6.02 -16.93 8.09
C VAL A 6 5.03 -16.30 9.06
N GLU A 7 5.16 -14.98 9.22
CA GLU A 7 4.35 -14.03 9.99
C GLU A 7 4.88 -13.68 11.39
N ASP A 8 6.01 -12.96 11.44
CA ASP A 8 6.46 -12.28 12.67
C ASP A 8 5.83 -10.89 12.87
N PHE A 9 5.07 -10.35 11.90
CA PHE A 9 4.40 -9.06 12.04
C PHE A 9 3.03 -9.06 11.35
N VAL A 10 1.99 -8.68 12.09
CA VAL A 10 0.61 -8.51 11.59
C VAL A 10 0.38 -7.04 11.29
N THR A 11 0.07 -6.72 10.03
CA THR A 11 -0.25 -5.35 9.60
C THR A 11 -1.70 -4.98 9.89
N SER A 12 -2.04 -3.69 9.89
CA SER A 12 -3.42 -3.24 10.16
C SER A 12 -4.48 -3.89 9.24
N PRO A 13 -4.24 -4.06 7.92
CA PRO A 13 -5.16 -4.79 7.04
C PRO A 13 -5.27 -6.29 7.36
N GLU A 14 -4.22 -6.90 7.91
CA GLU A 14 -4.23 -8.33 8.25
C GLU A 14 -4.88 -8.61 9.60
N ALA A 15 -4.87 -7.61 10.49
CA ALA A 15 -5.44 -7.69 11.83
C ALA A 15 -6.97 -7.79 11.81
N HIS A 16 -7.67 -6.93 11.04
CA HIS A 16 -9.14 -6.94 11.02
C HIS A 16 -9.75 -6.27 9.77
N PRO A 17 -10.84 -6.83 9.17
CA PRO A 17 -11.54 -6.23 8.02
C PRO A 17 -12.11 -4.82 8.26
N ALA A 18 -12.27 -4.44 9.52
CA ALA A 18 -12.72 -3.09 9.90
C ALA A 18 -11.78 -1.99 9.37
N PHE A 19 -10.49 -2.27 9.23
CA PHE A 19 -9.55 -1.33 8.63
C PHE A 19 -9.94 -0.99 7.20
N ALA A 20 -10.21 -2.01 6.38
CA ALA A 20 -10.70 -1.82 5.02
C ALA A 20 -12.05 -1.10 4.98
N ALA A 21 -12.98 -1.44 5.87
CA ALA A 21 -14.26 -0.73 5.95
C ALA A 21 -14.12 0.77 6.23
N LEU A 22 -13.21 1.16 7.13
CA LEU A 22 -12.96 2.57 7.44
C LEU A 22 -12.28 3.30 6.28
N VAL A 23 -11.28 2.68 5.64
CA VAL A 23 -10.61 3.28 4.47
C VAL A 23 -11.58 3.41 3.30
N ALA A 24 -12.46 2.43 3.09
CA ALA A 24 -13.55 2.50 2.13
C ALA A 24 -14.37 3.78 2.31
N ARG A 25 -14.86 4.03 3.53
CA ARG A 25 -15.64 5.24 3.84
C ARG A 25 -14.88 6.52 3.51
N GLN A 26 -13.59 6.57 3.80
CA GLN A 26 -12.74 7.71 3.42
C GLN A 26 -12.63 7.88 1.90
N VAL A 27 -12.51 6.79 1.13
CA VAL A 27 -12.47 6.84 -0.34
C VAL A 27 -13.79 7.36 -0.90
N VAL A 28 -14.93 6.98 -0.32
CA VAL A 28 -16.25 7.51 -0.71
C VAL A 28 -16.32 9.02 -0.48
N GLU A 29 -15.90 9.49 0.68
CA GLU A 29 -15.87 10.93 1.00
C GLU A 29 -14.99 11.69 0.00
N CYS A 30 -13.76 11.20 -0.26
CA CYS A 30 -12.86 11.80 -1.24
C CYS A 30 -13.50 11.85 -2.64
N TRP A 31 -14.15 10.77 -3.08
CA TRP A 31 -14.82 10.73 -4.36
C TRP A 31 -15.95 11.76 -4.47
N GLU A 32 -16.74 11.96 -3.42
CA GLU A 32 -17.78 12.98 -3.38
C GLU A 32 -17.21 14.39 -3.43
N LEU A 33 -16.15 14.67 -2.66
CA LEU A 33 -15.45 15.96 -2.64
C LEU A 33 -14.80 16.28 -3.99
N LEU A 34 -14.34 15.26 -4.72
CA LEU A 34 -13.78 15.40 -6.06
C LEU A 34 -14.83 15.56 -7.17
N GLY A 35 -16.13 15.67 -6.81
CA GLY A 35 -17.21 15.86 -7.79
C GLY A 35 -17.66 14.56 -8.46
N ARG A 36 -17.46 13.42 -7.80
CA ARG A 36 -17.86 12.09 -8.27
C ARG A 36 -17.27 11.68 -9.63
N PRO A 37 -15.94 11.74 -9.80
CA PRO A 37 -15.29 11.39 -11.05
C PRO A 37 -15.54 9.92 -11.43
N ALA A 38 -15.64 9.66 -12.73
CA ALA A 38 -15.71 8.32 -13.30
C ALA A 38 -14.83 8.28 -14.57
N PRO A 39 -13.65 7.61 -14.54
CA PRO A 39 -13.17 6.73 -13.46
C PRO A 39 -12.55 7.48 -12.27
N LEU A 40 -12.58 6.86 -11.09
CA LEU A 40 -11.75 7.20 -9.93
C LEU A 40 -10.66 6.14 -9.77
N ALA A 41 -9.38 6.54 -9.77
CA ALA A 41 -8.29 5.61 -9.51
C ALA A 41 -8.12 5.38 -8.00
N VAL A 42 -7.92 4.13 -7.59
CA VAL A 42 -7.42 3.77 -6.26
C VAL A 42 -6.10 3.04 -6.46
N VAL A 43 -5.00 3.66 -6.04
CA VAL A 43 -3.65 3.11 -6.20
C VAL A 43 -3.14 2.66 -4.84
N GLU A 44 -3.04 1.36 -4.64
CA GLU A 44 -2.45 0.76 -3.44
C GLU A 44 -0.95 0.51 -3.67
N LEU A 45 -0.11 1.03 -2.79
CA LEU A 45 1.32 0.81 -2.78
C LEU A 45 1.66 -0.26 -1.74
N GLY A 46 2.51 -1.22 -2.10
CA GLY A 46 2.94 -2.29 -1.18
C GLY A 46 1.83 -3.28 -0.83
N GLY A 47 0.88 -3.50 -1.74
CA GLY A 47 -0.31 -4.32 -1.46
C GLY A 47 -0.05 -5.82 -1.29
N GLY A 48 1.19 -6.29 -1.47
CA GLY A 48 1.63 -7.64 -1.20
C GLY A 48 0.70 -8.71 -1.79
N ARG A 49 0.14 -9.55 -0.91
CA ARG A 49 -0.78 -10.64 -1.28
C ARG A 49 -2.17 -10.15 -1.75
N GLY A 50 -2.50 -8.87 -1.59
CA GLY A 50 -3.73 -8.24 -2.07
C GLY A 50 -4.96 -8.49 -1.18
N ARG A 51 -4.74 -8.90 0.07
CA ARG A 51 -5.83 -9.09 1.04
C ARG A 51 -6.57 -7.79 1.32
N PHE A 52 -5.82 -6.70 1.56
CA PHE A 52 -6.41 -5.38 1.75
C PHE A 52 -7.24 -4.93 0.54
N ALA A 53 -6.75 -5.15 -0.68
CA ALA A 53 -7.49 -4.84 -1.90
C ALA A 53 -8.83 -5.60 -1.99
N ALA A 54 -8.84 -6.89 -1.64
CA ALA A 54 -10.05 -7.71 -1.65
C ALA A 54 -11.07 -7.22 -0.60
N ASP A 55 -10.61 -6.97 0.63
CA ASP A 55 -11.46 -6.49 1.72
C ASP A 55 -11.99 -5.08 1.42
N LEU A 56 -11.16 -4.19 0.84
CA LEU A 56 -11.59 -2.85 0.42
C LEU A 56 -12.64 -2.93 -0.68
N TRP A 57 -12.44 -3.79 -1.68
CA TRP A 57 -13.42 -3.95 -2.76
C TRP A 57 -14.78 -4.40 -2.23
N ALA A 58 -14.79 -5.40 -1.34
CA ALA A 58 -16.02 -5.87 -0.69
C ALA A 58 -16.70 -4.76 0.13
N ALA A 59 -15.92 -3.98 0.90
CA ALA A 59 -16.44 -2.84 1.64
C ALA A 59 -17.01 -1.75 0.73
N MET A 60 -16.40 -1.50 -0.44
CA MET A 60 -16.88 -0.51 -1.39
C MET A 60 -18.17 -0.90 -2.09
N GLU A 61 -18.33 -2.18 -2.43
CA GLU A 61 -19.60 -2.68 -2.96
C GLU A 61 -20.73 -2.56 -1.93
N ALA A 62 -20.44 -2.81 -0.65
CA ALA A 62 -21.41 -2.67 0.43
C ALA A 62 -21.78 -1.21 0.74
N GLU A 63 -20.80 -0.30 0.75
CA GLU A 63 -21.02 1.10 1.11
C GLU A 63 -21.73 1.88 -0.01
N ARG A 64 -21.32 1.69 -1.27
CA ARG A 64 -21.86 2.48 -2.40
C ARG A 64 -21.66 1.82 -3.76
N ALA A 65 -22.65 1.06 -4.22
CA ALA A 65 -22.61 0.38 -5.52
C ALA A 65 -22.30 1.29 -6.74
N SER A 66 -22.73 2.56 -6.71
CA SER A 66 -22.43 3.54 -7.77
C SER A 66 -20.94 3.91 -7.84
N LEU A 67 -20.24 3.94 -6.70
CA LEU A 67 -18.80 4.15 -6.68
C LEU A 67 -18.07 2.90 -7.18
N ALA A 68 -18.50 1.71 -6.77
CA ALA A 68 -17.86 0.46 -7.19
C ALA A 68 -17.76 0.32 -8.73
N ALA A 69 -18.73 0.83 -9.47
CA ALA A 69 -18.70 0.86 -10.94
C ALA A 69 -17.72 1.89 -11.53
N ALA A 70 -17.40 2.96 -10.80
CA ALA A 70 -16.48 4.02 -11.23
C ALA A 70 -15.02 3.75 -10.83
N LEU A 71 -14.75 2.77 -9.96
CA LEU A 71 -13.43 2.49 -9.44
C LEU A 71 -12.53 1.78 -10.45
N ARG A 72 -11.29 2.27 -10.57
CA ARG A 72 -10.17 1.55 -11.15
C ARG A 72 -9.14 1.29 -10.06
N TYR A 73 -9.06 0.05 -9.58
CA TYR A 73 -8.09 -0.36 -8.56
C TYR A 73 -6.77 -0.79 -9.21
N VAL A 74 -5.66 -0.17 -8.78
CA VAL A 74 -4.31 -0.53 -9.19
C VAL A 74 -3.48 -0.88 -7.96
N LEU A 75 -3.03 -2.13 -7.86
CA LEU A 75 -2.12 -2.58 -6.82
C LEU A 75 -0.69 -2.56 -7.35
N VAL A 76 0.17 -1.74 -6.74
CA VAL A 76 1.57 -1.56 -7.09
C VAL A 76 2.45 -2.25 -6.06
N ASP A 77 3.12 -3.33 -6.47
CA ASP A 77 4.05 -4.06 -5.61
C ASP A 77 5.21 -4.63 -6.43
N PRO A 78 6.49 -4.44 -6.01
CA PRO A 78 7.64 -5.01 -6.71
C PRO A 78 7.63 -6.55 -6.75
N SER A 79 6.99 -7.18 -5.75
CA SER A 79 6.87 -8.63 -5.55
C SER A 79 5.43 -9.09 -5.82
N PRO A 80 5.14 -9.68 -6.97
CA PRO A 80 3.77 -10.00 -7.35
C PRO A 80 3.18 -11.12 -6.46
N GLY A 81 2.06 -10.83 -5.79
CA GLY A 81 1.20 -11.80 -5.12
C GLY A 81 0.18 -12.46 -6.05
N PRO A 82 -0.74 -13.30 -5.52
CA PRO A 82 -1.78 -13.96 -6.30
C PRO A 82 -2.74 -12.96 -6.96
N GLU A 83 -3.41 -13.38 -8.03
CA GLU A 83 -4.43 -12.57 -8.69
C GLU A 83 -5.59 -12.26 -7.75
N VAL A 84 -6.08 -11.02 -7.80
CA VAL A 84 -7.25 -10.56 -7.05
C VAL A 84 -8.24 -10.01 -8.08
N ALA A 85 -9.47 -10.47 -8.02
CA ALA A 85 -10.50 -10.07 -8.99
C ALA A 85 -10.67 -8.54 -9.00
N ARG A 86 -10.79 -7.97 -10.20
CA ARG A 86 -11.02 -6.52 -10.42
C ARG A 86 -9.89 -5.60 -9.94
N VAL A 87 -8.73 -6.16 -9.58
CA VAL A 87 -7.53 -5.42 -9.18
C VAL A 87 -6.47 -5.54 -10.27
N GLN A 88 -6.04 -4.41 -10.82
CA GLN A 88 -4.94 -4.39 -11.78
C GLN A 88 -3.60 -4.38 -11.03
N ARG A 89 -2.80 -5.44 -11.15
CA ARG A 89 -1.45 -5.47 -10.58
C ARG A 89 -0.41 -4.80 -11.46
N ARG A 90 0.51 -4.09 -10.83
CA ARG A 90 1.67 -3.40 -11.45
C ARG A 90 2.89 -3.56 -10.55
N ARG A 91 4.09 -3.59 -11.16
CA ARG A 91 5.36 -3.60 -10.42
C ARG A 91 5.90 -2.21 -10.09
N ARG A 92 5.38 -1.19 -10.78
CA ARG A 92 5.82 0.20 -10.69
C ARG A 92 4.59 1.09 -10.70
N LEU A 93 4.73 2.26 -10.10
CA LEU A 93 3.70 3.28 -10.10
C LEU A 93 3.22 3.57 -11.53
N PRO A 94 1.91 3.75 -11.76
CA PRO A 94 1.40 4.22 -13.04
C PRO A 94 1.99 5.60 -13.34
N VAL A 95 2.36 5.84 -14.61
CA VAL A 95 3.01 7.09 -15.03
C VAL A 95 2.07 8.29 -14.86
N GLN A 96 0.75 8.09 -14.92
CA GLN A 96 -0.24 9.14 -14.71
C GLN A 96 -1.48 8.61 -13.98
N VAL A 97 -1.92 9.35 -12.97
CA VAL A 97 -3.21 9.22 -12.31
C VAL A 97 -3.85 10.61 -12.36
N GLU A 98 -4.93 10.75 -13.11
CA GLU A 98 -5.58 12.05 -13.32
C GLU A 98 -6.39 12.49 -12.10
N VAL A 99 -7.16 11.57 -11.53
CA VAL A 99 -7.96 11.78 -10.30
C VAL A 99 -8.11 10.47 -9.54
N GLY A 100 -7.88 10.49 -8.23
CA GLY A 100 -7.88 9.27 -7.44
C GLY A 100 -7.35 9.41 -6.02
N CYS A 101 -7.30 8.27 -5.34
CA CYS A 101 -6.72 8.10 -4.01
C CYS A 101 -5.47 7.22 -4.10
N VAL A 102 -4.44 7.56 -3.33
CA VAL A 102 -3.25 6.71 -3.14
C VAL A 102 -3.26 6.17 -1.72
N LEU A 103 -3.21 4.84 -1.58
CA LEU A 103 -3.17 4.13 -0.32
C LEU A 103 -1.75 3.58 -0.13
N ALA A 104 -1.10 3.94 0.97
CA ALA A 104 0.29 3.58 1.23
C ALA A 104 0.47 3.16 2.70
N ASN A 105 -0.23 2.10 3.10
CA ASN A 105 -0.10 1.55 4.45
C ASN A 105 1.28 0.89 4.60
N GLU A 106 2.07 1.34 5.58
CA GLU A 106 3.37 0.76 5.92
C GLU A 106 4.37 0.69 4.74
N VAL A 107 4.24 1.60 3.77
CA VAL A 107 5.17 1.65 2.64
C VAL A 107 6.42 2.43 2.98
N PHE A 108 6.27 3.59 3.64
CA PHE A 108 7.37 4.55 3.84
C PHE A 108 8.35 4.15 4.94
N ASP A 109 7.89 3.42 5.95
CA ASP A 109 8.72 2.81 6.99
C ASP A 109 9.52 1.61 6.48
N ALA A 110 9.07 0.97 5.39
CA ALA A 110 9.80 -0.09 4.71
C ALA A 110 10.84 0.40 3.69
N LEU A 111 10.89 1.71 3.38
CA LEU A 111 11.86 2.25 2.42
C LEU A 111 13.25 2.37 3.06
N PRO A 112 14.33 2.12 2.30
CA PRO A 112 15.69 2.41 2.75
C PRO A 112 15.82 3.89 3.15
N ALA A 113 16.41 4.12 4.32
CA ALA A 113 16.69 5.46 4.82
C ALA A 113 18.20 5.68 4.95
N HIS A 114 18.65 6.88 4.59
CA HIS A 114 20.00 7.32 4.89
C HIS A 114 20.08 7.69 6.38
N VAL A 115 21.07 7.12 7.08
CA VAL A 115 21.32 7.45 8.48
C VAL A 115 22.44 8.48 8.55
N VAL A 116 22.20 9.59 9.24
CA VAL A 116 23.16 10.68 9.37
C VAL A 116 23.43 11.03 10.83
N GLN A 117 24.66 11.40 11.12
CA GLN A 117 25.11 11.84 12.45
C GLN A 117 25.80 13.19 12.35
N CYS A 118 25.44 14.13 13.24
CA CYS A 118 26.15 15.40 13.37
C CYS A 118 27.33 15.24 14.36
N THR A 119 28.55 15.49 13.90
CA THR A 119 29.77 15.43 14.73
C THR A 119 30.63 16.67 14.47
N GLY A 120 30.99 17.39 15.52
CA GLY A 120 31.79 18.62 15.42
C GLY A 120 31.15 19.71 14.55
N GLY A 121 29.81 19.78 14.50
CA GLY A 121 29.10 20.73 13.64
C GLY A 121 28.95 20.31 12.17
N HIS A 122 29.39 19.11 11.80
CA HIS A 122 29.29 18.59 10.44
C HIS A 122 28.39 17.36 10.35
N LEU A 123 27.51 17.32 9.34
CA LEU A 123 26.70 16.16 9.03
C LEU A 123 27.55 15.10 8.33
N ARG A 124 27.48 13.85 8.80
CA ARG A 124 28.16 12.69 8.20
C ARG A 124 27.16 11.57 8.01
N GLU A 125 27.23 10.87 6.88
CA GLU A 125 26.44 9.67 6.64
C GLU A 125 27.07 8.47 7.37
N VAL A 126 26.22 7.62 7.93
CA VAL A 126 26.60 6.40 8.65
C VAL A 126 26.55 5.24 7.66
N TYR A 127 27.68 4.53 7.53
CA TYR A 127 27.80 3.35 6.67
C TYR A 127 28.05 2.09 7.50
N VAL A 128 27.59 0.95 7.00
CA VAL A 128 27.97 -0.38 7.49
C VAL A 128 29.25 -0.81 6.79
N VAL A 129 30.24 -1.26 7.55
CA VAL A 129 31.55 -1.68 7.03
C VAL A 129 31.93 -3.04 7.59
N GLU A 130 32.60 -3.85 6.78
CA GLU A 130 33.16 -5.12 7.26
C GLU A 130 34.40 -4.86 8.14
N ARG A 131 34.49 -5.53 9.29
CA ARG A 131 35.69 -5.60 10.13
C ARG A 131 36.01 -7.03 10.54
N GLY A 132 37.16 -7.53 10.08
CA GLY A 132 37.66 -8.86 10.47
C GLY A 132 36.74 -10.01 10.09
N GLY A 133 36.10 -9.96 8.92
CA GLY A 133 35.19 -11.01 8.44
C GLY A 133 33.76 -10.91 8.96
N ARG A 134 33.40 -9.82 9.65
CA ARG A 134 32.04 -9.56 10.15
C ARG A 134 31.56 -8.20 9.69
N LEU A 135 30.29 -8.15 9.26
CA LEU A 135 29.52 -6.92 9.08
C LEU A 135 29.16 -6.30 10.44
#